data_AF-A0A6G0Q2Z0-F1
#
_entry.id   AF-A0A6G0Q2Z0-F1
#
_cell.length_a   1.000
_cell.length_b   1.000
_cell.length_c   1.000
_cell.angle_alpha   90.00
_cell.angle_beta   90.00
_cell.angle_gamma   90.00
#
_symmetry.space_group_name_H-M   'P 1'
#
loop_
_entity.id
_entity.type
_entity.pdbx_description
1 polymer ?
#
loop_
_entity_poly.entity_id
_entity_poly.type
_entity_poly.pdbx_seq_one_letter_code
_entity_poly.pdbx_strand_id
1 'polypeptide(L)'
;MPKRIAWQDTALGIDGPSADAALDSMKSYEITKSNTMACTMGSDLEPHKMRYRLMECNSQMCESANEFACGWRGKMVTCLKNDEVSIYTVGEHTTQASSPNKKKLTSTQKAFCRDLAEHHLRPMRIRHAMARKFDTLLEDLPALSTVQNFVNHHARSNLGNNDRVDDVRKWIHSHAYTGEEALTQPFTFGWDLDSEGKPVVGNDSDERPFIVGLTSKALVMKMMLPPERFILHVDATYKMNYREYPVLVVGVSDR
;
A
#
# COMPACT_ATOMS: atom_id res chain seq x y z
N MET A 1 14.44 -25.89 30.83
CA MET A 1 13.87 -26.19 29.49
C MET A 1 12.56 -25.43 29.34
N PRO A 2 12.28 -24.74 28.22
CA PRO A 2 10.99 -24.08 28.03
C PRO A 2 9.89 -25.14 28.10
N LYS A 3 8.85 -24.91 28.92
CA LYS A 3 7.68 -25.81 28.99
C LYS A 3 7.05 -25.89 27.59
N ARG A 4 7.01 -27.09 27.01
CA ARG A 4 6.39 -27.33 25.70
C ARG A 4 4.88 -27.23 25.88
N ILE A 5 4.27 -26.21 25.29
CA ILE A 5 2.80 -26.04 25.31
C ILE A 5 2.20 -27.12 24.41
N ALA A 6 1.28 -27.92 24.96
CA ALA A 6 0.51 -28.89 24.20
C ALA A 6 -0.65 -28.17 23.50
N TRP A 7 -0.45 -27.84 22.22
CA TRP A 7 -1.45 -27.19 21.38
C TRP A 7 -2.47 -28.22 20.90
N GLN A 8 -3.76 -27.86 20.92
CA GLN A 8 -4.83 -28.62 20.31
C GLN A 8 -5.06 -28.15 18.87
N ASP A 9 -5.22 -29.11 17.97
CA ASP A 9 -5.46 -28.84 16.55
C ASP A 9 -6.92 -28.39 16.36
N THR A 10 -7.11 -27.17 15.89
CA THR A 10 -8.45 -26.62 15.59
C THR A 10 -8.76 -26.72 14.10
N ALA A 11 -7.77 -26.42 13.26
CA ALA A 11 -7.83 -26.64 11.82
C ALA A 11 -6.42 -26.78 11.25
N LEU A 12 -6.22 -27.68 10.29
CA LEU A 12 -4.89 -28.00 9.75
C LEU A 12 -4.90 -27.94 8.23
N GLY A 13 -3.90 -27.28 7.66
CA GLY A 13 -3.66 -27.20 6.21
C GLY A 13 -4.85 -26.69 5.39
N ILE A 14 -5.67 -25.80 5.96
CA ILE A 14 -6.87 -25.29 5.28
C ILE A 14 -6.56 -24.03 4.47
N ASP A 15 -7.38 -23.74 3.47
CA ASP A 15 -7.28 -22.54 2.65
C ASP A 15 -7.68 -21.27 3.43
N GLY A 16 -7.26 -20.11 2.93
CA GLY A 16 -7.52 -18.81 3.56
C GLY A 16 -9.00 -18.55 3.90
N PRO A 17 -9.96 -18.75 2.97
CA PRO A 17 -11.39 -18.61 3.25
C PRO A 17 -11.89 -19.52 4.38
N SER A 18 -11.53 -20.80 4.38
CA SER A 18 -11.89 -21.72 5.47
C SER A 18 -11.26 -21.29 6.79
N ALA A 19 -10.04 -20.75 6.75
CA ALA A 19 -9.35 -20.24 7.93
C ALA A 19 -10.03 -19.00 8.49
N ASP A 20 -10.48 -18.08 7.63
CA ASP A 20 -11.26 -16.91 8.05
C ASP A 20 -12.56 -17.36 8.74
N ALA A 21 -13.29 -18.33 8.18
CA ALA A 21 -14.50 -18.87 8.79
C ALA A 21 -14.24 -19.50 10.17
N ALA A 22 -13.15 -20.27 10.30
CA ALA A 22 -12.74 -20.83 11.58
C ALA A 22 -12.42 -19.73 12.60
N LEU A 23 -11.74 -18.66 12.20
CA LEU A 23 -11.40 -17.53 13.08
C LEU A 23 -12.61 -16.67 13.45
N ASP A 24 -13.56 -16.50 12.54
CA ASP A 24 -14.77 -15.70 12.76
C ASP A 24 -15.72 -16.38 13.77
N SER A 25 -15.69 -17.71 13.85
CA SER A 25 -16.37 -18.48 14.88
C SER A 25 -15.77 -18.33 16.29
N MET A 26 -14.52 -17.84 16.38
CA MET A 26 -13.83 -17.63 17.66
C MET A 26 -14.25 -16.30 18.30
N LYS A 27 -14.08 -16.23 19.62
CA LYS A 27 -14.20 -14.96 20.36
C LYS A 27 -13.14 -13.97 19.90
N SER A 28 -13.40 -12.69 20.15
CA SER A 28 -12.45 -11.64 19.81
C SER A 28 -11.08 -11.91 20.41
N TYR A 29 -10.08 -11.81 19.55
CA TYR A 29 -8.69 -12.06 19.87
C TYR A 29 -7.81 -11.01 19.22
N GLU A 30 -6.61 -10.86 19.78
CA GLU A 30 -5.55 -10.04 19.23
C GLU A 30 -4.29 -10.85 18.96
N ILE A 31 -3.48 -10.38 18.01
CA ILE A 31 -2.21 -11.00 17.67
C ILE A 31 -1.12 -10.33 18.49
N THR A 32 -0.55 -11.05 19.45
CA THR A 32 0.51 -10.52 20.33
C THR A 32 1.91 -10.75 19.79
N LYS A 33 2.08 -11.74 18.91
CA LYS A 33 3.35 -12.04 18.24
C LYS A 33 3.11 -12.41 16.80
N SER A 34 3.96 -11.90 15.89
CA SER A 34 3.92 -12.24 14.46
C SER A 34 5.33 -12.28 13.89
N ASN A 35 5.87 -13.48 13.72
CA ASN A 35 7.24 -13.70 13.22
C ASN A 35 7.22 -14.50 11.91
N THR A 36 8.29 -14.36 11.13
CA THR A 36 8.51 -15.21 9.95
C THR A 36 9.58 -16.25 10.29
N MET A 37 9.38 -17.50 9.88
CA MET A 37 10.31 -18.61 10.12
C MET A 37 10.32 -19.57 8.93
N ALA A 38 11.25 -20.54 8.92
CA ALA A 38 11.27 -21.59 7.91
C ALA A 38 9.97 -22.40 7.95
N CYS A 39 9.42 -22.70 6.78
CA CYS A 39 8.18 -23.47 6.68
C CYS A 39 8.44 -24.94 7.05
N THR A 40 7.58 -25.48 7.91
CA THR A 40 7.60 -26.89 8.31
C THR A 40 6.30 -27.61 7.95
N MET A 41 5.40 -26.94 7.22
CA MET A 41 4.04 -27.42 6.92
C MET A 41 3.95 -28.21 5.61
N GLY A 42 4.82 -27.90 4.64
CA GLY A 42 4.81 -28.52 3.30
C GLY A 42 5.89 -29.57 3.10
N SER A 43 5.65 -30.51 2.19
CA SER A 43 6.63 -31.50 1.71
C SER A 43 7.55 -30.96 0.60
N ASP A 44 7.53 -29.64 0.38
CA ASP A 44 8.26 -28.99 -0.71
C ASP A 44 9.77 -29.12 -0.55
N LEU A 45 10.44 -29.41 -1.66
CA LEU A 45 11.89 -29.54 -1.75
C LEU A 45 12.61 -28.18 -1.61
N GLU A 46 11.94 -27.07 -1.94
CA GLU A 46 12.52 -25.73 -1.84
C GLU A 46 12.24 -25.07 -0.49
N PRO A 47 13.29 -24.58 0.21
CA PRO A 47 13.12 -23.85 1.46
C PRO A 47 12.31 -22.58 1.24
N HIS A 48 11.17 -22.48 1.92
CA HIS A 48 10.33 -21.29 1.92
C HIS A 48 9.96 -20.90 3.34
N LYS A 49 9.28 -19.76 3.48
CA LYS A 49 8.96 -19.15 4.78
C LYS A 49 7.49 -19.37 5.14
N MET A 50 7.22 -19.47 6.42
CA MET A 50 5.88 -19.41 7.00
C MET A 50 5.80 -18.26 8.02
N ARG A 51 4.61 -17.73 8.21
CA ARG A 51 4.33 -16.71 9.23
C ARG A 51 3.67 -17.36 10.43
N TYR A 52 4.33 -17.22 11.56
CA TYR A 52 3.90 -17.72 12.87
C TYR A 52 3.27 -16.58 13.67
N ARG A 53 2.04 -16.77 14.15
CA ARG A 53 1.31 -15.80 14.96
C ARG A 53 0.79 -16.41 16.25
N LEU A 54 0.93 -15.68 17.35
CA LEU A 54 0.28 -16.00 18.62
C LEU A 54 -0.89 -15.06 18.85
N MET A 55 -1.95 -15.62 19.42
CA MET A 55 -3.22 -14.96 19.66
C MET A 55 -3.56 -15.06 21.14
N GLU A 56 -4.07 -13.97 21.70
CA GLU A 56 -4.61 -13.92 23.05
C GLU A 56 -6.07 -13.46 23.01
N CYS A 57 -6.85 -13.88 24.00
CA CYS A 57 -8.25 -13.47 24.12
C CYS A 57 -8.31 -11.95 24.36
N ASN A 58 -9.13 -11.26 23.58
CA ASN A 58 -9.43 -9.84 23.70
C ASN A 58 -10.96 -9.66 23.76
N SER A 59 -11.64 -10.53 24.50
CA SER A 59 -13.08 -10.47 24.70
C SER A 59 -13.38 -9.74 25.99
N GLN A 60 -14.13 -8.62 25.88
CA GLN A 60 -14.57 -7.84 27.03
C GLN A 60 -15.36 -8.68 28.03
N MET A 61 -16.13 -9.67 27.55
CA MET A 61 -16.86 -10.60 28.41
C MET A 61 -15.92 -11.48 29.25
N CYS A 62 -14.79 -11.91 28.67
CA CYS A 62 -13.78 -12.68 29.42
C CYS A 62 -13.00 -11.80 30.38
N GLU A 63 -12.74 -10.55 30.00
CA GLU A 63 -12.07 -9.55 30.83
C GLU A 63 -12.90 -9.19 32.06
N SER A 64 -14.23 -9.02 31.90
CA SER A 64 -15.12 -8.69 33.02
C SER A 64 -15.45 -9.87 33.94
N ALA A 65 -15.24 -11.11 33.49
CA ALA A 65 -15.67 -12.31 34.21
C ALA A 65 -14.66 -12.78 35.27
N ASN A 66 -13.42 -12.31 35.24
CA ASN A 66 -12.39 -12.69 36.21
C ASN A 66 -11.33 -11.60 36.35
N GLU A 67 -10.77 -11.45 37.55
CA GLU A 67 -9.68 -10.51 37.83
C GLU A 67 -8.37 -10.89 37.12
N PHE A 68 -8.23 -12.18 36.76
CA PHE A 68 -7.06 -12.68 36.05
C PHE A 68 -7.29 -12.73 34.53
N ALA A 69 -6.19 -12.57 33.79
CA ALA A 69 -6.17 -12.69 32.34
C ALA A 69 -6.74 -14.04 31.87
N CYS A 70 -7.52 -13.99 30.79
CA CYS A 70 -8.12 -15.18 30.19
C CYS A 70 -7.05 -16.22 29.82
N GLY A 71 -7.29 -17.49 30.18
CA GLY A 71 -6.33 -18.58 29.96
C GLY A 71 -6.23 -19.05 28.51
N TRP A 72 -7.21 -18.71 27.67
CA TRP A 72 -7.22 -19.10 26.26
C TRP A 72 -6.05 -18.47 25.49
N ARG A 73 -5.42 -19.28 24.65
CA ARG A 73 -4.38 -18.88 23.71
C ARG A 73 -4.60 -19.54 22.36
N GLY A 74 -4.28 -18.81 21.30
CA GLY A 74 -4.32 -19.31 19.94
C GLY A 74 -2.95 -19.22 19.26
N LYS A 75 -2.73 -20.09 18.28
CA LYS A 75 -1.56 -20.10 17.41
C LYS A 75 -2.03 -20.29 15.99
N MET A 76 -1.53 -19.46 15.09
CA MET A 76 -1.80 -19.54 13.67
C MET A 76 -0.48 -19.60 12.91
N VAL A 77 -0.39 -20.53 11.97
CA VAL A 77 0.74 -20.68 11.07
C VAL A 77 0.21 -20.58 9.65
N THR A 78 0.76 -19.65 8.87
CA THR A 78 0.39 -19.45 7.47
C THR A 78 1.61 -19.69 6.58
N CYS A 79 1.52 -20.63 5.65
CA CYS A 79 2.53 -20.82 4.61
C CYS A 79 2.54 -19.60 3.68
N LEU A 80 3.69 -18.98 3.44
CA LEU A 80 3.77 -17.79 2.56
C LEU A 80 3.85 -18.13 1.07
N LYS A 81 3.91 -19.43 0.73
CA LYS A 81 3.97 -19.91 -0.66
C LYS A 81 2.61 -20.42 -1.13
N ASN A 82 2.00 -21.29 -0.33
CA ASN A 82 0.75 -21.97 -0.69
C ASN A 82 -0.49 -21.34 -0.03
N ASP A 83 -0.30 -20.31 0.81
CA ASP A 83 -1.35 -19.66 1.61
C ASP A 83 -2.17 -20.58 2.52
N GLU A 84 -1.73 -21.83 2.71
CA GLU A 84 -2.32 -22.78 3.66
C GLU A 84 -2.14 -22.29 5.11
N VAL A 85 -3.20 -22.44 5.89
CA VAL A 85 -3.28 -21.98 7.27
C VAL A 85 -3.55 -23.16 8.20
N SER A 86 -2.86 -23.18 9.33
CA SER A 86 -3.16 -24.08 10.44
C SER A 86 -3.36 -23.29 11.72
N ILE A 87 -4.43 -23.63 12.43
CA ILE A 87 -4.91 -22.95 13.63
C ILE A 87 -4.92 -23.95 14.77
N TYR A 88 -4.37 -23.52 15.88
CA TYR A 88 -4.27 -24.31 17.10
C TYR A 88 -4.70 -23.45 18.29
N THR A 89 -5.26 -24.09 19.30
CA THR A 89 -5.69 -23.44 20.54
C THR A 89 -5.17 -24.18 21.75
N VAL A 90 -5.15 -23.51 22.90
CA VAL A 90 -4.87 -24.12 24.20
C VAL A 90 -5.54 -23.30 25.29
N GLY A 91 -5.94 -23.98 26.37
CA GLY A 91 -6.67 -23.37 27.47
C GLY A 91 -8.12 -23.04 27.11
N GLU A 92 -8.86 -22.59 28.10
CA GLU A 92 -10.29 -22.29 27.97
C GLU A 92 -10.56 -20.80 28.18
N HIS A 93 -11.65 -20.33 27.59
CA HIS A 93 -12.14 -18.99 27.85
C HIS A 93 -12.76 -18.92 29.24
N THR A 94 -12.59 -17.78 29.91
CA THR A 94 -13.16 -17.49 31.23
C THR A 94 -14.70 -17.58 31.22
N THR A 95 -15.31 -17.24 30.09
CA THR A 95 -16.76 -17.28 29.92
C THR A 95 -17.12 -17.75 28.52
N GLN A 96 -18.30 -18.37 28.40
CA GLN A 96 -18.90 -18.77 27.13
C GLN A 96 -19.56 -17.59 26.39
N ALA A 97 -19.82 -16.45 27.05
CA ALA A 97 -20.38 -15.25 26.40
C ALA A 97 -19.38 -14.56 25.46
N SER A 98 -19.80 -14.21 24.24
CA SER A 98 -18.94 -13.60 23.21
C SER A 98 -19.22 -12.11 23.05
N SER A 99 -18.16 -11.35 22.75
CA SER A 99 -18.26 -9.94 22.36
C SER A 99 -18.24 -9.80 20.83
N PRO A 100 -18.80 -8.71 20.27
CA PRO A 100 -18.72 -8.45 18.83
C PRO A 100 -17.27 -8.41 18.34
N ASN A 101 -17.00 -9.12 17.24
CA ASN A 101 -15.68 -9.10 16.62
C ASN A 101 -15.45 -7.80 15.83
N LYS A 102 -14.22 -7.29 15.87
CA LYS A 102 -13.82 -6.18 14.98
C LYS A 102 -13.89 -6.68 13.54
N LYS A 103 -14.57 -5.91 12.68
CA LYS A 103 -14.66 -6.16 11.23
C LYS A 103 -13.26 -6.11 10.60
N LYS A 104 -12.74 -7.25 10.15
CA LYS A 104 -11.42 -7.41 9.52
C LYS A 104 -11.59 -7.73 8.03
N LEU A 105 -10.56 -7.42 7.23
CA LEU A 105 -10.53 -7.86 5.83
C LEU A 105 -10.25 -9.36 5.77
N THR A 106 -11.15 -10.11 5.12
CA THR A 106 -10.95 -11.54 4.82
C THR A 106 -9.82 -11.73 3.80
N SER A 107 -9.31 -12.95 3.68
CA SER A 107 -8.35 -13.36 2.65
C SER A 107 -8.84 -13.00 1.24
N THR A 108 -10.09 -13.30 0.93
CA THR A 108 -10.71 -13.01 -0.37
C THR A 108 -10.87 -11.50 -0.61
N GLN A 109 -11.31 -10.75 0.40
CA GLN A 109 -11.37 -9.29 0.33
C GLN A 109 -9.99 -8.66 0.13
N LYS A 110 -8.95 -9.17 0.82
CA LYS A 110 -7.57 -8.72 0.63
C LYS A 110 -7.07 -8.97 -0.79
N ALA A 111 -7.36 -10.13 -1.36
CA ALA A 111 -7.01 -10.43 -2.75
C ALA A 111 -7.66 -9.43 -3.72
N PHE A 112 -8.96 -9.18 -3.53
CA PHE A 112 -9.68 -8.18 -4.32
C PHE A 112 -9.14 -6.75 -4.12
N CYS A 113 -8.78 -6.37 -2.89
CA CYS A 113 -8.15 -5.07 -2.64
C CYS A 113 -6.77 -4.94 -3.31
N ARG A 114 -5.97 -6.02 -3.38
CA ARG A 114 -4.68 -6.01 -4.09
C ARG A 114 -4.87 -5.79 -5.58
N ASP A 115 -5.76 -6.57 -6.21
CA ASP A 115 -6.10 -6.43 -7.63
C ASP A 115 -6.53 -5.00 -7.98
N LEU A 116 -7.45 -4.41 -7.21
CA LEU A 116 -7.86 -3.03 -7.46
C LEU A 116 -6.77 -1.98 -7.12
N ALA A 117 -5.85 -2.30 -6.20
CA ALA A 117 -4.71 -1.45 -5.89
C ALA A 117 -3.66 -1.46 -7.01
N GLU A 118 -3.45 -2.59 -7.69
CA GLU A 118 -2.62 -2.70 -8.90
C GLU A 118 -3.16 -1.82 -10.03
N HIS A 119 -4.48 -1.68 -10.12
CA HIS A 119 -5.15 -0.75 -11.04
C HIS A 119 -5.25 0.69 -10.48
N HIS A 120 -4.51 1.00 -9.41
CA HIS A 120 -4.43 2.32 -8.78
C HIS A 120 -5.78 2.92 -8.34
N LEU A 121 -6.78 2.10 -8.01
CA LEU A 121 -8.03 2.62 -7.48
C LEU A 121 -7.84 3.19 -6.06
N ARG A 122 -8.47 4.35 -5.80
CA ARG A 122 -8.45 4.97 -4.46
C ARG A 122 -9.12 4.04 -3.43
N PRO A 123 -8.62 3.94 -2.18
CA PRO A 123 -9.16 3.05 -1.15
C PRO A 123 -10.67 3.19 -0.90
N MET A 124 -11.21 4.41 -1.01
CA MET A 124 -12.66 4.63 -0.91
C MET A 124 -13.42 3.92 -2.03
N ARG A 125 -12.96 4.03 -3.28
CA ARG A 125 -13.56 3.35 -4.43
C ARG A 125 -13.45 1.84 -4.29
N ILE A 126 -12.32 1.35 -3.77
CA ILE A 126 -12.12 -0.07 -3.45
C ILE A 126 -13.15 -0.54 -2.42
N ARG A 127 -13.38 0.22 -1.34
CA ARG A 127 -14.40 -0.14 -0.32
C ARG A 127 -15.81 -0.21 -0.89
N HIS A 128 -16.21 0.74 -1.73
CA HIS A 128 -17.51 0.69 -2.40
C HIS A 128 -17.62 -0.43 -3.43
N ALA A 129 -16.54 -0.73 -4.16
CA ALA A 129 -16.51 -1.86 -5.08
C ALA A 129 -16.62 -3.20 -4.34
N MET A 130 -15.97 -3.30 -3.17
CA MET A 130 -16.05 -4.46 -2.29
C MET A 130 -17.49 -4.71 -1.84
N ALA A 131 -18.23 -3.68 -1.42
CA ALA A 131 -19.64 -3.80 -1.03
C ALA A 131 -20.49 -4.45 -2.13
N ARG A 132 -20.31 -4.01 -3.38
CA ARG A 132 -21.01 -4.58 -4.55
C ARG A 132 -20.55 -5.99 -4.91
N LYS A 133 -19.24 -6.26 -4.83
CA LYS A 133 -18.62 -7.54 -5.22
C LYS A 133 -19.05 -8.69 -4.30
N PHE A 134 -19.16 -8.40 -3.00
CA PHE A 134 -19.46 -9.40 -1.96
C PHE A 134 -20.88 -9.30 -1.42
N ASP A 135 -21.76 -8.54 -2.08
CA ASP A 135 -23.15 -8.30 -1.66
C ASP A 135 -23.27 -7.97 -0.15
N THR A 136 -22.38 -7.09 0.32
CA THR A 136 -22.26 -6.73 1.73
C THR A 136 -22.59 -5.26 1.92
N LEU A 137 -23.36 -4.94 2.96
CA LEU A 137 -23.65 -3.55 3.31
C LEU A 137 -22.36 -2.81 3.69
N LEU A 138 -22.29 -1.52 3.34
CA LEU A 138 -21.09 -0.73 3.57
C LEU A 138 -20.72 -0.62 5.06
N GLU A 139 -21.73 -0.66 5.93
CA GLU A 139 -21.59 -0.66 7.39
C GLU A 139 -21.00 -1.97 7.92
N ASP A 140 -21.20 -3.08 7.20
CA ASP A 140 -20.67 -4.41 7.55
C ASP A 140 -19.26 -4.68 7.05
N LEU A 141 -18.77 -3.82 6.16
CA LEU A 141 -17.38 -3.83 5.77
C LEU A 141 -16.47 -3.23 6.85
N PRO A 142 -15.18 -3.61 6.84
CA PRO A 142 -14.17 -2.92 7.62
C PRO A 142 -14.18 -1.41 7.38
N ALA A 143 -13.78 -0.67 8.41
CA ALA A 143 -13.67 0.78 8.34
C ALA A 143 -12.75 1.20 7.18
N LEU A 144 -13.00 2.38 6.61
CA LEU A 144 -12.17 2.92 5.53
C LEU A 144 -10.68 2.95 5.90
N SER A 145 -10.36 3.31 7.13
CA SER A 145 -8.98 3.35 7.65
C SER A 145 -8.29 1.98 7.53
N THR A 146 -9.01 0.88 7.76
CA THR A 146 -8.48 -0.47 7.59
C THR A 146 -8.15 -0.77 6.13
N VAL A 147 -9.04 -0.39 5.21
CA VAL A 147 -8.82 -0.55 3.76
C VAL A 147 -7.65 0.32 3.29
N GLN A 148 -7.60 1.59 3.72
CA GLN A 148 -6.52 2.52 3.42
C GLN A 148 -5.17 1.99 3.89
N ASN A 149 -5.07 1.55 5.14
CA ASN A 149 -3.82 1.03 5.70
C ASN A 149 -3.33 -0.20 4.92
N PHE A 150 -4.24 -1.13 4.58
CA PHE A 150 -3.89 -2.32 3.81
C PHE A 150 -3.42 -1.98 2.39
N VAL A 151 -4.20 -1.17 1.66
CA VAL A 151 -3.90 -0.77 0.28
C VAL A 151 -2.60 0.04 0.21
N ASN A 152 -2.41 1.00 1.12
CA ASN A 152 -1.21 1.83 1.15
C ASN A 152 0.04 1.01 1.48
N HIS A 153 -0.05 0.08 2.42
CA HIS A 153 1.04 -0.84 2.71
C HIS A 153 1.40 -1.68 1.47
N HIS A 154 0.41 -2.29 0.82
CA HIS A 154 0.63 -3.08 -0.39
C HIS A 154 1.24 -2.23 -1.53
N ALA A 155 0.72 -1.03 -1.76
CA ALA A 155 1.23 -0.13 -2.78
C ALA A 155 2.71 0.25 -2.56
N ARG A 156 3.11 0.53 -1.31
CA ARG A 156 4.51 0.83 -0.94
C ARG A 156 5.42 -0.39 -1.08
N SER A 157 4.97 -1.55 -0.59
CA SER A 157 5.79 -2.76 -0.52
C SER A 157 5.89 -3.52 -1.84
N ASN A 158 4.86 -3.46 -2.70
CA ASN A 158 4.74 -4.33 -3.87
C ASN A 158 4.66 -3.55 -5.20
N LEU A 159 4.05 -2.37 -5.21
CA LEU A 159 3.82 -1.61 -6.45
C LEU A 159 4.87 -0.54 -6.71
N GLY A 160 5.92 -0.47 -5.88
CA GLY A 160 6.95 0.54 -6.01
C GLY A 160 6.41 1.97 -5.85
N ASN A 161 5.20 2.13 -5.31
CA ASN A 161 4.54 3.41 -5.04
C ASN A 161 5.14 4.05 -3.77
N ASN A 162 6.46 3.97 -3.67
CA ASN A 162 7.26 4.85 -2.85
C ASN A 162 7.35 6.15 -3.64
N ASP A 163 7.11 7.27 -2.97
CA ASP A 163 7.37 8.59 -3.52
C ASP A 163 8.87 8.72 -3.80
N ARG A 164 9.30 8.27 -4.99
CA ARG A 164 10.68 8.41 -5.44
C ARG A 164 10.95 9.83 -5.92
N VAL A 165 10.47 10.80 -5.14
CA VAL A 165 10.76 12.21 -5.32
C VAL A 165 12.28 12.41 -5.37
N ASP A 166 13.04 11.60 -4.63
CA ASP A 166 14.51 11.62 -4.68
C ASP A 166 15.07 11.13 -6.02
N ASP A 167 14.52 10.06 -6.62
CA ASP A 167 14.95 9.59 -7.95
C ASP A 167 14.58 10.62 -9.03
N VAL A 168 13.38 11.20 -8.94
CA VAL A 168 12.92 12.25 -9.86
C VAL A 168 13.77 13.50 -9.69
N ARG A 169 14.07 13.92 -8.46
CA ARG A 169 14.96 15.06 -8.17
C ARG A 169 16.36 14.80 -8.73
N LYS A 170 16.90 13.60 -8.53
CA LYS A 170 18.19 13.19 -9.09
C LYS A 170 18.19 13.24 -10.61
N TRP A 171 17.11 12.77 -11.25
CA TRP A 171 16.96 12.85 -12.70
C TRP A 171 16.93 14.29 -13.19
N ILE A 172 16.13 15.16 -12.57
CA ILE A 172 16.06 16.60 -12.88
C ILE A 172 17.45 17.23 -12.75
N HIS A 173 18.12 17.03 -11.63
CA HIS A 173 19.46 17.59 -11.38
C HIS A 173 20.51 17.09 -12.37
N SER A 174 20.43 15.83 -12.82
CA SER A 174 21.34 15.29 -13.84
C SER A 174 21.09 15.83 -15.25
N HIS A 175 19.90 16.40 -15.50
CA HIS A 175 19.52 17.00 -16.78
C HIS A 175 19.35 18.52 -16.64
N ALA A 176 19.89 19.15 -15.58
CA ALA A 176 19.83 20.59 -15.40
C ALA A 176 20.67 21.29 -16.49
N TYR A 177 20.18 22.43 -16.97
CA TYR A 177 20.88 23.23 -17.98
C TYR A 177 22.32 23.59 -17.53
N THR A 178 23.32 23.14 -18.29
CA THR A 178 24.74 23.49 -18.09
C THR A 178 25.24 24.50 -19.13
N GLY A 179 24.52 24.65 -20.24
CA GLY A 179 24.96 25.44 -21.39
C GLY A 179 25.77 24.66 -22.41
N GLU A 180 26.13 23.41 -22.13
CA GLU A 180 26.90 22.55 -23.04
C GLU A 180 26.00 21.67 -23.93
N GLU A 181 24.68 21.66 -23.70
CA GLU A 181 23.75 20.78 -24.41
C GLU A 181 23.68 21.10 -25.92
N ALA A 182 23.49 20.07 -26.75
CA ALA A 182 23.26 20.27 -28.17
C ALA A 182 21.94 21.02 -28.43
N LEU A 183 21.78 21.61 -29.63
CA LEU A 183 20.62 22.45 -29.97
C LEU A 183 19.27 21.76 -29.71
N THR A 184 19.16 20.48 -30.06
CA THR A 184 17.92 19.69 -29.92
C THR A 184 17.90 18.85 -28.64
N GLN A 185 18.98 18.83 -27.86
CA GLN A 185 19.05 18.07 -26.63
C GLN A 185 18.14 18.72 -25.58
N PRO A 186 17.24 17.96 -24.96
CA PRO A 186 16.39 18.48 -23.91
C PRO A 186 17.19 18.66 -22.62
N PHE A 187 16.84 19.70 -21.86
CA PHE A 187 17.33 19.98 -20.52
C PHE A 187 16.18 20.46 -19.63
N THR A 188 16.41 20.39 -18.33
CA THR A 188 15.49 20.88 -17.29
C THR A 188 15.93 22.25 -16.79
N PHE A 189 14.94 23.07 -16.43
CA PHE A 189 15.14 24.37 -15.80
C PHE A 189 14.09 24.60 -14.72
N GLY A 190 14.39 25.45 -13.75
CA GLY A 190 13.51 25.78 -12.62
C GLY A 190 13.31 27.28 -12.49
N TRP A 191 12.29 27.67 -11.74
CA TRP A 191 12.08 29.07 -11.34
C TRP A 191 13.16 29.52 -10.36
N ASP A 192 13.36 28.74 -9.30
CA ASP A 192 14.43 28.95 -8.32
C ASP A 192 15.58 27.95 -8.58
N LEU A 193 16.80 28.41 -8.33
CA LEU A 193 18.01 27.61 -8.40
C LEU A 193 18.66 27.49 -7.02
N ASP A 194 19.23 26.33 -6.72
CA ASP A 194 20.02 26.13 -5.51
C ASP A 194 21.42 26.75 -5.62
N SER A 195 22.22 26.63 -4.57
CA SER A 195 23.60 27.14 -4.53
C SER A 195 24.53 26.52 -5.59
N GLU A 196 24.14 25.38 -6.17
CA GLU A 196 24.86 24.70 -7.25
C GLU A 196 24.33 25.07 -8.65
N GLY A 197 23.35 25.99 -8.73
CA GLY A 197 22.73 26.40 -9.98
C GLY A 197 21.72 25.38 -10.54
N LYS A 198 21.30 24.38 -9.76
CA LYS A 198 20.33 23.37 -10.18
C LYS A 198 18.90 23.78 -9.81
N PRO A 199 17.88 23.33 -10.55
CA PRO A 199 16.48 23.60 -10.22
C PRO A 199 16.13 23.17 -8.79
N VAL A 200 15.52 24.08 -8.02
CA VAL A 200 14.95 23.74 -6.71
C VAL A 200 13.68 22.92 -6.94
N VAL A 201 13.73 21.65 -6.52
CA VAL A 201 12.60 20.72 -6.63
C VAL A 201 11.83 20.70 -5.31
N GLY A 202 10.64 21.32 -5.32
CA GLY A 202 9.72 21.37 -4.18
C GLY A 202 9.23 20.00 -3.70
N ASN A 203 8.49 19.99 -2.60
CA ASN A 203 7.85 18.79 -2.04
C ASN A 203 6.35 18.74 -2.35
N ASP A 204 5.88 19.60 -3.26
CA ASP A 204 4.47 19.67 -3.67
C ASP A 204 3.52 20.22 -2.58
N SER A 205 4.06 20.91 -1.57
CA SER A 205 3.25 21.73 -0.65
C SER A 205 3.01 23.13 -1.22
N ASP A 206 2.00 23.82 -0.71
CA ASP A 206 1.70 25.20 -1.10
C ASP A 206 2.88 26.15 -0.84
N GLU A 207 3.66 25.90 0.23
CA GLU A 207 4.86 26.69 0.55
C GLU A 207 6.07 26.33 -0.33
N ARG A 208 6.11 25.12 -0.90
CA ARG A 208 7.23 24.62 -1.70
C ARG A 208 6.73 23.82 -2.91
N PRO A 209 6.11 24.49 -3.89
CA PRO A 209 5.48 23.82 -5.03
C PRO A 209 6.52 23.08 -5.88
N PHE A 210 6.12 21.95 -6.46
CA PHE A 210 6.95 21.20 -7.41
C PHE A 210 6.73 21.73 -8.82
N ILE A 211 7.67 22.56 -9.32
CA ILE A 211 7.60 23.14 -10.67
C ILE A 211 8.94 22.95 -11.38
N VAL A 212 8.92 22.26 -12.52
CA VAL A 212 10.10 22.02 -13.36
C VAL A 212 9.72 22.17 -14.82
N GLY A 213 10.50 22.97 -15.56
CA GLY A 213 10.38 23.12 -17.00
C GLY A 213 11.30 22.15 -17.75
N LEU A 214 10.86 21.69 -18.91
CA LEU A 214 11.68 20.95 -19.87
C LEU A 214 11.64 21.66 -21.22
N THR A 215 12.82 21.87 -21.82
CA THR A 215 12.93 22.51 -23.13
C THR A 215 14.24 22.11 -23.82
N SER A 216 14.50 22.65 -25.02
CA SER A 216 15.78 22.56 -25.72
C SER A 216 16.19 23.93 -26.25
N LYS A 217 17.48 24.12 -26.57
CA LYS A 217 17.97 25.41 -27.09
C LYS A 217 17.27 25.80 -28.38
N ALA A 218 16.96 24.84 -29.25
CA ALA A 218 16.23 25.06 -30.49
C ALA A 218 14.83 25.64 -30.25
N LEU A 219 14.09 25.13 -29.25
CA LEU A 219 12.76 25.65 -28.91
C LEU A 219 12.84 27.07 -28.33
N VAL A 220 13.79 27.31 -27.42
CA VAL A 220 14.01 28.65 -26.86
C VAL A 220 14.38 29.64 -27.96
N MET A 221 15.29 29.28 -28.86
CA MET A 221 15.68 30.13 -29.99
C MET A 221 14.50 30.43 -30.92
N LYS A 222 13.60 29.48 -31.15
CA LYS A 222 12.37 29.72 -31.93
C LYS A 222 11.45 30.74 -31.24
N MET A 223 11.32 30.69 -29.91
CA MET A 223 10.52 31.68 -29.15
C MET A 223 11.14 33.08 -29.12
N MET A 224 12.43 33.21 -29.40
CA MET A 224 13.12 34.51 -29.50
C MET A 224 12.91 35.20 -30.86
N LEU A 225 12.27 34.54 -31.83
CA LEU A 225 11.90 35.15 -33.11
C LEU A 225 10.74 36.14 -32.93
N PRO A 226 10.49 37.05 -33.88
CA PRO A 226 9.30 37.88 -33.87
C PRO A 226 8.01 37.03 -33.82
N PRO A 227 6.97 37.44 -33.07
CA PRO A 227 5.73 36.67 -32.90
C PRO A 227 5.02 36.30 -34.20
N GLU A 228 5.29 37.01 -35.30
CA GLU A 228 4.70 36.73 -36.61
C GLU A 228 5.26 35.46 -37.26
N ARG A 229 6.42 34.97 -36.79
CA ARG A 229 7.17 33.85 -37.39
C ARG A 229 6.87 32.47 -36.81
N PHE A 230 6.10 32.39 -35.73
CA PHE A 230 5.76 31.13 -35.11
C PHE A 230 4.32 31.15 -34.57
N ILE A 231 3.77 29.95 -34.35
CA ILE A 231 2.51 29.77 -33.64
C ILE A 231 2.84 29.18 -32.27
N LEU A 232 2.38 29.87 -31.22
CA LEU A 232 2.47 29.40 -29.84
C LEU A 232 1.23 28.56 -29.51
N HIS A 233 1.46 27.31 -29.17
CA HIS A 233 0.43 26.40 -28.67
C HIS A 233 0.60 26.31 -27.15
N VAL A 234 -0.43 26.69 -26.40
CA VAL A 234 -0.46 26.48 -24.95
C VAL A 234 -1.57 25.49 -24.67
N ASP A 235 -1.20 24.27 -24.32
CA ASP A 235 -2.14 23.23 -23.93
C ASP A 235 -1.95 22.90 -22.47
N ALA A 236 -3.04 22.92 -21.71
CA ALA A 236 -3.05 22.51 -20.33
C ALA A 236 -3.71 21.14 -20.27
N THR A 237 -2.89 20.10 -20.19
CA THR A 237 -3.43 18.77 -19.91
C THR A 237 -3.60 18.64 -18.40
N TYR A 238 -4.85 18.73 -17.95
CA TYR A 238 -5.26 18.12 -16.68
C TYR A 238 -5.27 16.61 -16.88
N LYS A 239 -4.08 16.00 -17.02
CA LYS A 239 -4.01 14.55 -17.11
C LYS A 239 -4.50 14.00 -15.77
N MET A 240 -5.60 13.25 -15.83
CA MET A 240 -6.22 12.52 -14.72
C MET A 240 -5.34 11.35 -14.21
N ASN A 241 -4.02 11.53 -14.10
CA ASN A 241 -3.25 10.60 -13.29
C ASN A 241 -3.74 10.74 -11.84
N TYR A 242 -3.52 9.71 -11.04
CA TYR A 242 -4.09 9.58 -9.69
C TYR A 242 -3.69 10.70 -8.71
N ARG A 243 -2.72 11.56 -9.08
CA ARG A 243 -2.22 12.70 -8.31
C ARG A 243 -2.64 14.07 -8.85
N GLU A 244 -3.39 14.12 -9.96
CA GLU A 244 -4.01 15.35 -10.49
C GLU A 244 -3.03 16.52 -10.74
N TYR A 245 -1.77 16.22 -11.08
CA TYR A 245 -0.80 17.27 -11.41
C TYR A 245 -1.11 17.90 -12.76
N PRO A 246 -1.30 19.23 -12.83
CA PRO A 246 -1.46 19.91 -14.11
C PRO A 246 -0.14 19.85 -14.88
N VAL A 247 -0.17 19.36 -16.11
CA VAL A 247 0.96 19.47 -17.03
C VAL A 247 0.61 20.53 -18.05
N LEU A 248 1.33 21.65 -17.98
CA LEU A 248 1.29 22.71 -18.98
C LEU A 248 2.31 22.38 -20.08
N VAL A 249 1.82 22.19 -21.30
CA VAL A 249 2.65 21.99 -22.49
C VAL A 249 2.63 23.28 -23.30
N VAL A 250 3.81 23.84 -23.53
CA VAL A 250 4.00 24.99 -24.40
C VAL A 250 4.73 24.51 -25.65
N GLY A 251 4.00 24.43 -26.76
CA GLY A 251 4.51 24.05 -28.07
C GLY A 251 4.76 25.26 -28.96
N VAL A 252 5.74 25.15 -29.85
CA VAL A 252 6.03 26.17 -30.87
C VAL A 252 6.09 25.48 -32.22
N SER A 253 5.27 25.91 -33.16
CA SER A 253 5.33 25.47 -34.56
C SER A 253 5.71 26.62 -35.46
N ASP A 254 6.27 26.30 -36.62
CA ASP A 254 6.40 27.28 -37.70
C ASP A 254 4.99 27.68 -38.17
N ARG A 255 4.88 28.86 -38.78
CA ARG A 255 3.60 29.36 -39.31
C ARG A 255 3.26 28.75 -40.65
#